data_AF-A0A0A2DR71-F1
#
_entry.id   AF-A0A0A2DR71-F1
#
_cell.length_a   1.000
_cell.length_b   1.000
_cell.length_c   1.000
_cell.angle_alpha   90.00
_cell.angle_beta   90.00
_cell.angle_gamma   90.00
#
_symmetry.space_group_name_H-M   'P 1'
#
loop_
_entity.id
_entity.type
_entity.pdbx_description
1 polymer ?
#
loop_
_entity_poly.entity_id
_entity_poly.type
_entity_poly.pdbx_seq_one_letter_code
_entity_poly.pdbx_strand_id
1 'polypeptide(L)'
;MPGPTEWLLILLVVLLLFGATRLPNAARGLGRSMRIFKSEMDEMKTESNQRKGIAAQDPQQPVTGETPEQSAARLQMNQQAQPKPQGMAQPVDPNHPQQP
;
A
#
# COMPACT_ATOMS: atom_id res chain seq x y z
N MET A 1 -16.69 35.19 18.51
CA MET A 1 -16.10 34.25 17.53
C MET A 1 -14.68 33.98 17.99
N PRO A 2 -14.30 32.75 18.36
CA PRO A 2 -12.92 32.46 18.74
C PRO A 2 -11.99 32.76 17.56
N GLY A 3 -10.91 33.51 17.83
CA GLY A 3 -9.93 33.89 16.82
C GLY A 3 -8.95 32.76 16.50
N PRO A 4 -8.15 32.89 15.43
CA PRO A 4 -7.10 31.93 15.09
C PRO A 4 -6.12 31.65 16.23
N THR A 5 -5.85 32.67 17.06
CA THR A 5 -5.00 32.58 18.25
C THR A 5 -5.58 31.66 19.33
N GLU A 6 -6.88 31.69 19.56
CA GLU A 6 -7.54 30.85 20.56
C GLU A 6 -7.44 29.36 20.17
N TRP A 7 -7.67 29.06 18.89
CA TRP A 7 -7.50 27.71 18.35
C TRP A 7 -6.08 27.19 18.48
N LEU A 8 -5.07 28.06 18.27
CA LEU A 8 -3.67 27.68 18.44
C LEU A 8 -3.35 27.36 19.90
N LEU A 9 -3.88 28.14 20.85
CA LEU A 9 -3.72 27.88 22.29
C LEU A 9 -4.37 26.55 22.71
N ILE A 10 -5.57 26.25 22.22
CA ILE A 10 -6.24 24.97 22.48
C ILE A 10 -5.39 23.81 21.95
N LEU A 11 -4.89 23.93 20.72
CA LEU A 11 -4.05 22.90 20.10
C LEU A 11 -2.76 22.70 20.88
N LEU A 12 -2.15 23.78 21.38
CA LEU A 12 -0.97 23.73 22.23
C LEU A 12 -1.23 22.97 23.54
N VAL A 13 -2.35 23.25 24.21
CA VAL A 13 -2.75 22.54 25.45
C VAL A 13 -2.98 21.05 25.18
N VAL A 14 -3.67 20.70 24.10
CA VAL A 14 -3.86 19.30 23.70
C VAL A 14 -2.51 18.62 23.41
N LEU A 15 -1.59 19.32 22.74
CA LEU A 15 -0.24 18.81 22.46
C LEU A 15 0.58 18.59 23.73
N LEU A 16 0.39 19.40 24.77
CA LEU A 16 1.04 19.21 26.07
C LEU A 16 0.46 18.02 26.85
N LEU A 17 -0.86 17.84 26.82
CA LEU A 17 -1.53 16.73 27.52
C LEU A 17 -1.32 15.37 26.85
N PHE A 18 -1.42 15.33 25.52
CA PHE A 18 -1.32 14.10 24.75
C PHE A 18 0.11 13.86 24.21
N GLY A 19 0.91 14.90 24.03
CA GLY A 19 2.24 14.84 23.44
C GLY A 19 2.24 14.99 21.92
N ALA A 20 3.33 15.57 21.38
CA ALA A 20 3.51 15.83 19.94
C ALA A 20 3.45 14.56 19.06
N THR A 21 3.72 13.38 19.62
CA THR A 21 3.73 12.11 18.89
C THR A 21 2.38 11.39 18.94
N ARG A 22 1.53 11.61 19.94
CA ARG A 22 0.26 10.85 20.10
C ARG A 22 -0.84 11.41 19.22
N LEU A 23 -0.95 12.73 19.10
CA LEU A 23 -1.93 13.39 18.24
C LEU A 23 -1.81 12.96 16.76
N PRO A 24 -0.63 13.01 16.10
CA PRO A 24 -0.50 12.56 14.72
C PRO A 24 -0.68 11.05 14.55
N ASN A 25 -0.32 10.23 15.55
CA ASN A 25 -0.56 8.79 15.49
C ASN A 25 -2.06 8.46 15.56
N ALA A 26 -2.78 9.08 16.49
CA ALA A 26 -4.23 8.92 16.60
C ALA A 26 -4.94 9.43 15.35
N ALA A 27 -4.57 10.61 14.84
CA ALA A 27 -5.13 11.17 13.61
C ALA A 27 -4.87 10.26 12.39
N ARG A 28 -3.69 9.64 12.29
CA ARG A 28 -3.37 8.68 11.21
C ARG A 28 -4.21 7.40 11.28
N GLY A 29 -4.50 6.90 12.48
CA GLY A 29 -5.40 5.76 12.68
C GLY A 29 -6.84 6.11 12.34
N LEU A 30 -7.35 7.18 12.94
CA LEU A 30 -8.71 7.68 12.72
C LEU A 30 -8.96 8.06 11.26
N GLY A 31 -7.99 8.67 10.58
CA GLY A 31 -8.09 9.05 9.17
C GLY A 31 -8.21 7.85 8.23
N ARG A 32 -7.50 6.75 8.52
CA ARG A 32 -7.63 5.50 7.74
C ARG A 32 -9.02 4.88 7.91
N SER A 33 -9.49 4.75 9.15
CA SER A 33 -10.84 4.25 9.43
C SER A 33 -11.91 5.13 8.80
N MET A 34 -11.81 6.46 8.97
CA MET A 34 -12.77 7.42 8.43
C MET A 34 -12.82 7.41 6.90
N ARG A 35 -11.71 7.13 6.20
CA ARG A 35 -11.70 6.98 4.73
C ARG A 35 -12.53 5.77 4.29
N ILE A 36 -12.36 4.64 4.96
CA ILE A 36 -13.12 3.41 4.65
C ILE A 36 -14.60 3.64 4.90
N PHE A 37 -14.96 4.16 6.07
CA PHE A 37 -16.35 4.51 6.39
C PHE A 37 -16.93 5.53 5.42
N LYS A 38 -16.14 6.54 5.00
CA LYS A 38 -16.60 7.55 4.05
C LYS A 38 -16.85 6.96 2.67
N SER A 39 -16.01 6.04 2.20
CA SER A 39 -16.20 5.35 0.92
C SER A 39 -17.43 4.45 0.93
N GLU A 40 -17.64 3.66 1.99
CA GLU A 40 -18.85 2.83 2.11
C GLU A 40 -20.12 3.67 2.22
N MET A 41 -20.09 4.76 2.99
CA MET A 41 -21.23 5.70 3.09
C MET A 41 -21.48 6.46 1.79
N ASP A 42 -20.43 6.78 1.03
CA ASP A 42 -20.55 7.44 -0.26
C ASP A 42 -21.10 6.48 -1.33
N GLU A 43 -20.71 5.20 -1.29
CA GLU A 43 -21.29 4.16 -2.14
C GLU A 43 -22.78 3.97 -1.85
N MET A 44 -23.22 3.95 -0.58
CA MET A 44 -24.65 3.91 -0.24
C MET A 44 -25.43 5.14 -0.76
N LYS A 45 -24.82 6.32 -0.72
CA LYS A 45 -25.40 7.55 -1.28
C LYS A 45 -25.39 7.55 -2.80
N THR A 46 -24.34 7.00 -3.40
CA THR A 46 -24.12 6.93 -4.84
C THR A 46 -24.99 5.86 -5.47
N GLU A 47 -25.22 4.69 -4.87
CA GLU A 47 -26.18 3.67 -5.31
C GLU A 47 -27.62 4.23 -5.40
N SER A 48 -27.95 5.23 -4.58
CA SER A 48 -29.21 5.98 -4.69
C SER A 48 -29.26 6.93 -5.91
N ASN A 49 -28.10 7.32 -6.45
CA ASN A 49 -27.91 8.24 -7.59
C ASN A 49 -27.36 7.55 -8.88
N GLN A 50 -26.83 6.32 -8.79
CA GLN A 50 -26.06 5.61 -9.80
C GLN A 50 -26.87 4.49 -10.47
N ARG A 51 -28.17 4.73 -10.69
CA ARG A 51 -28.85 4.16 -11.88
C ARG A 51 -28.60 5.01 -13.13
N LYS A 52 -27.45 5.69 -13.25
CA LYS A 52 -27.16 6.61 -14.39
C LYS A 52 -25.69 6.80 -14.80
N GLY A 53 -24.72 5.98 -14.39
CA GLY A 53 -23.36 6.17 -14.94
C GLY A 53 -22.33 5.19 -14.45
N ILE A 54 -22.05 4.19 -15.27
CA ILE A 54 -20.98 3.21 -15.08
C ILE A 54 -19.72 3.76 -15.76
N ALA A 55 -18.55 3.52 -15.15
CA ALA A 55 -17.18 3.76 -15.61
C ALA A 55 -16.46 5.02 -15.07
N ALA A 56 -15.81 4.85 -13.92
CA ALA A 56 -14.50 5.47 -13.68
C ALA A 56 -13.67 4.47 -12.87
N GLN A 57 -12.74 3.83 -13.57
CA GLN A 57 -11.74 2.90 -13.05
C GLN A 57 -10.81 3.63 -12.08
N ASP A 58 -10.52 3.00 -10.94
CA ASP A 58 -9.57 3.46 -9.92
C ASP A 58 -8.13 3.33 -10.42
N PRO A 59 -7.33 4.41 -10.35
CA PRO A 59 -5.89 4.28 -10.25
C PRO A 59 -5.46 4.93 -8.94
N GLN A 60 -5.09 4.12 -7.95
CA GLN A 60 -3.69 3.96 -7.50
C GLN A 60 -3.64 3.58 -6.01
N GLN A 61 -3.09 2.40 -5.74
CA GLN A 61 -2.64 2.00 -4.40
C GLN A 61 -1.49 2.92 -3.95
N PRO A 62 -1.61 3.66 -2.83
CA PRO A 62 -0.47 4.34 -2.25
C PRO A 62 0.35 3.33 -1.45
N VAL A 63 1.49 2.92 -2.01
CA VAL A 63 2.63 2.35 -1.28
C VAL A 63 2.90 3.18 -0.02
N THR A 64 2.60 2.64 1.14
CA THR A 64 2.87 3.29 2.43
C THR A 64 4.08 2.62 3.08
N GLY A 65 5.26 3.18 2.85
CA GLY A 65 6.30 3.25 3.88
C GLY A 65 7.36 2.14 3.99
N GLU A 66 8.00 1.73 2.89
CA GLU A 66 9.35 1.12 2.95
C GLU A 66 10.27 1.66 1.85
N THR A 67 11.48 2.04 2.28
CA THR A 67 12.49 2.98 1.73
C THR A 67 13.24 2.44 0.48
N PRO A 68 13.82 3.30 -0.40
CA PRO A 68 14.59 2.87 -1.60
C PRO A 68 15.67 1.81 -1.36
N GLU A 69 16.18 1.69 -0.13
CA GLU A 69 17.18 0.72 0.28
C GLU A 69 16.65 -0.74 0.27
N GLN A 70 15.38 -0.96 0.60
CA GLN A 70 14.76 -2.30 0.67
C GLN A 70 14.49 -2.86 -0.74
N SER A 71 14.14 -1.98 -1.68
CA SER A 71 14.04 -2.32 -3.11
C SER A 71 15.41 -2.66 -3.72
N ALA A 72 16.46 -1.93 -3.35
CA ALA A 72 17.82 -2.20 -3.80
C ALA A 72 18.36 -3.54 -3.25
N ALA A 73 18.10 -3.84 -1.97
CA ALA A 73 18.49 -5.09 -1.33
C ALA A 73 17.84 -6.33 -1.97
N ARG A 74 16.56 -6.23 -2.38
CA ARG A 74 15.86 -7.33 -3.07
C ARG A 74 16.35 -7.59 -4.49
N LEU A 75 16.69 -6.54 -5.24
CA LEU A 75 17.26 -6.68 -6.59
C LEU A 75 18.64 -7.35 -6.57
N GLN A 76 19.43 -7.11 -5.51
CA GLN A 76 20.75 -7.69 -5.34
C GLN A 76 20.68 -9.18 -4.94
N MET A 77 19.77 -9.54 -4.03
CA MET A 77 19.56 -10.93 -3.63
C MET A 77 19.04 -11.81 -4.77
N ASN A 78 18.19 -11.27 -5.66
CA ASN A 78 17.69 -12.00 -6.83
C ASN A 78 18.70 -12.11 -7.98
N GLN A 79 19.76 -11.29 -8.00
CA GLN A 79 20.85 -11.42 -8.98
C GLN A 79 21.92 -12.45 -8.58
N GLN A 80 22.05 -12.79 -7.30
CA GLN A 80 23.03 -13.80 -6.85
C GLN A 80 22.51 -15.25 -6.90
N ALA A 81 21.21 -15.47 -7.14
CA ALA A 81 20.58 -16.80 -7.14
C ALA A 81 20.35 -17.43 -8.55
N GLN A 82 21.34 -17.31 -9.45
CA GLN A 82 21.51 -18.05 -10.73
C GLN A 82 20.58 -17.70 -11.91
N PRO A 83 21.13 -17.58 -13.15
CA PRO A 83 21.71 -18.72 -13.88
C PRO A 83 23.03 -18.41 -14.62
N LYS A 84 23.94 -19.39 -14.75
CA LYS A 84 25.00 -19.36 -15.77
C LYS A 84 24.69 -20.45 -16.81
N PRO A 85 24.12 -20.10 -17.97
CA PRO A 85 24.03 -20.99 -19.11
C PRO A 85 25.37 -20.96 -19.85
N GLN A 86 26.03 -22.10 -20.03
CA GLN A 86 26.89 -22.43 -21.19
C GLN A 86 27.72 -23.68 -20.90
N GLY A 87 27.57 -24.69 -21.76
CA GLY A 87 28.48 -25.83 -21.80
C GLY A 87 27.89 -27.10 -22.39
N MET A 88 27.57 -27.07 -23.69
CA MET A 88 27.86 -28.11 -24.69
C MET A 88 27.47 -29.58 -24.43
N ALA A 89 26.90 -30.18 -25.49
CA ALA A 89 26.79 -31.61 -25.81
C ALA A 89 25.58 -32.38 -25.25
N GLN A 90 24.55 -32.47 -26.10
CA GLN A 90 23.71 -33.66 -26.20
C GLN A 90 24.60 -34.91 -26.43
N PRO A 91 24.25 -36.03 -25.83
CA PRO A 91 23.97 -37.21 -26.64
C PRO A 91 22.53 -37.65 -26.42
N VAL A 92 21.80 -37.69 -27.51
CA VAL A 92 20.52 -38.38 -27.62
C VAL A 92 20.76 -39.88 -27.40
N ASP A 93 20.28 -40.45 -26.30
CA ASP A 93 20.32 -41.90 -26.09
C ASP A 93 19.00 -42.54 -26.59
N PRO A 94 19.01 -43.39 -27.62
CA PRO A 94 17.80 -43.98 -28.20
C PRO A 94 17.21 -45.17 -27.43
N ASN A 95 17.68 -45.50 -26.22
CA ASN A 95 17.32 -46.77 -25.58
C ASN A 95 16.59 -46.61 -24.23
N HIS A 96 15.26 -46.45 -24.29
CA HIS A 96 14.40 -46.86 -23.19
C HIS A 96 13.27 -47.77 -23.73
N PRO A 97 13.27 -49.09 -23.42
CA PRO A 97 12.11 -49.92 -23.65
C PRO A 97 10.97 -49.51 -22.71
N GLN A 98 9.85 -49.11 -23.31
CA GLN A 98 8.55 -48.96 -22.65
C GLN A 98 8.19 -50.31 -22.04
N GLN A 99 8.05 -50.40 -20.72
CA GLN A 99 7.50 -51.57 -20.04
C GLN A 99 6.07 -51.27 -19.56
N PRO A 100 5.17 -52.28 -19.63
CA PRO A 100 3.71 -52.11 -19.68
C PRO A 100 3.05 -51.70 -18.37
#